data_AF-A0A8T4DZH1-F1
#
_entry.id   AF-A0A8T4DZH1-F1
#
_cell.length_a   1.000
_cell.length_b   1.000
_cell.length_c   1.000
_cell.angle_alpha   90.00
_cell.angle_beta   90.00
_cell.angle_gamma   90.00
#
_symmetry.space_group_name_H-M   'P 1'
#
loop_
_entity.id
_entity.type
_entity.pdbx_description
1 polymer ?
#
loop_
_entity_poly.entity_id
_entity_poly.type
_entity_poly.pdbx_seq_one_letter_code
_entity_poly.pdbx_strand_id
1 'polypeptide(L)'
;MHAAVKIIIGLILILIGLGLFVDSVYPITGTAGTLGINWLDNFVIVLTGVIPILLILVGLLVVWLEADELKMSKEFEEEEEKPKKKKK
;
A
#
# COMPACT_ATOMS: atom_id res chain seq x y z
N MET A 1 4.27 28.31 -20.61
CA MET A 1 2.99 27.67 -20.97
C MET A 1 2.98 26.18 -20.61
N HIS A 2 3.13 25.84 -19.32
CA HIS A 2 3.25 24.44 -18.88
C HIS A 2 2.33 24.09 -17.69
N ALA A 3 1.85 25.09 -16.94
CA ALA A 3 0.97 24.90 -15.79
C ALA A 3 -0.50 24.70 -16.20
N ALA A 4 -1.04 25.56 -17.08
CA ALA A 4 -2.43 25.46 -17.53
C ALA A 4 -2.76 24.12 -18.22
N VAL A 5 -1.83 23.61 -19.04
CA VAL A 5 -1.97 22.30 -19.70
C VAL A 5 -2.02 21.16 -18.69
N LYS A 6 -1.16 21.17 -17.66
CA LYS A 6 -1.17 20.16 -16.59
C LYS A 6 -2.47 20.17 -15.80
N ILE A 7 -3.02 21.36 -15.53
CA ILE A 7 -4.29 21.51 -14.82
C ILE A 7 -5.44 20.92 -15.66
N ILE A 8 -5.49 21.22 -16.96
CA ILE A 8 -6.53 20.70 -17.85
C ILE A 8 -6.45 19.17 -17.96
N ILE A 9 -5.24 18.61 -18.11
CA ILE A 9 -5.03 17.16 -18.13
C ILE A 9 -5.49 16.53 -16.81
N GLY A 10 -5.14 17.12 -15.67
CA GLY A 10 -5.60 16.64 -14.36
C GLY A 10 -7.14 16.66 -14.25
N LEU A 11 -7.78 17.73 -14.73
CA LEU A 11 -9.23 17.87 -14.68
C LEU A 11 -9.94 16.86 -15.60
N ILE A 12 -9.38 16.61 -16.80
CA ILE A 12 -9.86 15.55 -17.72
C ILE A 12 -9.74 14.17 -17.08
N LEU A 13 -8.61 13.86 -16.44
CA LEU A 13 -8.42 12.57 -15.76
C LEU A 13 -9.40 12.37 -14.60
N ILE A 14 -9.69 13.43 -13.83
CA ILE A 14 -10.71 13.39 -12.77
C ILE A 14 -12.09 13.13 -13.37
N LEU A 15 -12.45 13.81 -14.46
CA LEU A 15 -13.75 13.61 -15.13
C LEU A 15 -13.89 12.21 -15.72
N ILE A 16 -12.84 11.66 -16.32
CA ILE A 16 -12.81 10.29 -16.81
C ILE A 16 -12.97 9.31 -15.64
N GLY A 17 -12.18 9.48 -14.58
CA GLY A 17 -12.26 8.65 -13.38
C GLY A 17 -13.66 8.64 -12.78
N LEU A 18 -14.24 9.82 -12.55
CA LEU A 18 -15.61 9.95 -12.05
C LEU A 18 -16.65 9.35 -13.01
N GLY A 19 -16.48 9.55 -14.32
CA GLY A 19 -17.36 8.99 -15.35
C GLY A 19 -17.43 7.46 -15.34
N LEU A 20 -16.29 6.79 -15.06
CA LEU A 20 -16.24 5.32 -14.94
C LEU A 20 -17.03 4.80 -13.74
N PHE A 21 -17.20 5.60 -12.68
CA PHE A 21 -18.01 5.25 -11.51
C PHE A 21 -19.51 5.54 -11.70
N VAL A 22 -19.93 6.35 -12.67
CA VAL A 22 -21.36 6.69 -12.86
C VAL A 22 -22.19 5.46 -13.23
N ASP A 23 -21.65 4.57 -14.07
CA ASP A 23 -22.32 3.33 -14.51
C ASP A 23 -22.54 2.34 -13.35
N SER A 24 -21.75 2.46 -12.26
CA SER A 24 -21.92 1.67 -11.04
C SER A 24 -22.95 2.21 -10.05
N VAL A 25 -23.32 3.51 -10.14
CA VAL A 25 -24.23 4.17 -9.18
C VAL A 25 -25.66 4.29 -9.75
N TYR A 26 -25.79 4.57 -11.04
CA TYR A 26 -27.08 4.57 -11.75
C TYR A 26 -26.99 3.61 -12.93
N PRO A 27 -27.52 2.37 -12.81
CA PRO A 27 -27.61 1.47 -13.95
C PRO A 27 -28.67 2.02 -14.93
N ILE A 28 -28.22 2.78 -15.93
CA ILE A 28 -29.08 3.42 -16.94
C ILE A 28 -29.71 2.38 -17.87
N THR A 29 -29.02 1.25 -18.07
CA THR A 29 -29.53 0.05 -18.72
C THR A 29 -29.67 -1.01 -17.63
N GLY A 30 -30.82 -1.66 -17.46
CA GLY A 30 -31.08 -2.66 -16.39
C GLY A 30 -30.20 -3.93 -16.40
N THR A 31 -29.07 -3.89 -17.10
CA THR A 31 -27.95 -4.83 -17.04
C THR A 31 -26.78 -4.08 -16.44
N ALA A 32 -26.15 -4.63 -15.39
CA ALA A 32 -24.99 -4.09 -14.71
C ALA A 32 -23.96 -3.51 -15.71
N GLY A 33 -23.97 -2.18 -15.90
CA GLY A 33 -23.13 -1.48 -16.86
C GLY A 33 -23.42 -1.78 -18.33
N THR A 34 -23.14 -0.78 -19.16
CA THR A 34 -23.24 -0.84 -20.64
C THR A 34 -22.44 -1.98 -21.30
N LEU A 35 -21.54 -2.63 -20.56
CA LEU A 35 -20.70 -3.77 -20.98
C LEU A 35 -20.64 -4.93 -19.96
N GLY A 36 -21.48 -4.96 -18.92
CA GLY A 36 -21.34 -5.97 -17.85
C GLY A 36 -20.23 -5.68 -16.84
N ILE A 37 -19.58 -4.52 -16.92
CA ILE A 37 -18.36 -4.18 -16.17
C ILE A 37 -18.74 -3.26 -15.00
N ASN A 38 -18.64 -3.79 -13.78
CA ASN A 38 -18.71 -2.98 -12.57
C ASN A 38 -17.31 -2.47 -12.20
N TRP A 39 -17.01 -1.23 -12.59
CA TRP A 39 -15.72 -0.59 -12.31
C TRP A 39 -15.42 -0.45 -10.82
N LEU A 40 -16.45 -0.30 -9.98
CA LEU A 40 -16.29 -0.23 -8.54
C LEU A 40 -15.86 -1.59 -7.96
N ASP A 41 -16.51 -2.68 -8.38
CA ASP A 41 -16.12 -4.03 -7.96
C ASP A 41 -14.70 -4.36 -8.44
N ASN A 42 -14.35 -4.03 -9.69
CA ASN A 42 -13.00 -4.23 -10.21
C ASN A 42 -11.95 -3.44 -9.42
N PHE A 43 -12.26 -2.21 -9.04
CA PHE A 43 -11.38 -1.40 -8.20
C PHE A 43 -11.18 -2.04 -6.82
N VAL A 44 -12.26 -2.52 -6.21
CA VAL A 44 -12.19 -3.25 -4.92
C VAL A 44 -11.40 -4.55 -5.07
N ILE A 45 -11.55 -5.29 -6.16
CA ILE A 45 -10.78 -6.51 -6.45
C ILE A 45 -9.27 -6.21 -6.53
N VAL A 46 -8.88 -5.13 -7.21
CA VAL A 46 -7.48 -4.72 -7.27
C VAL A 46 -6.96 -4.34 -5.88
N LEU A 47 -7.74 -3.56 -5.12
CA LEU A 47 -7.37 -3.15 -3.76
C LEU A 47 -7.19 -4.36 -2.84
N THR A 48 -8.14 -5.28 -2.87
CA THR A 48 -8.14 -6.52 -2.07
C THR A 48 -7.06 -7.50 -2.51
N GLY A 49 -6.62 -7.46 -3.77
CA GLY A 49 -5.45 -8.23 -4.22
C GLY A 49 -4.11 -7.65 -3.74
N VAL A 50 -4.00 -6.32 -3.67
CA VAL A 50 -2.72 -5.64 -3.35
C VAL A 50 -2.51 -5.50 -1.84
N ILE A 51 -3.56 -5.16 -1.07
CA ILE A 51 -3.45 -4.88 0.37
C ILE A 51 -2.86 -6.07 1.16
N PRO A 52 -3.32 -7.32 1.00
CA PRO A 52 -2.79 -8.45 1.76
C PRO A 52 -1.30 -8.69 1.50
N ILE A 53 -0.85 -8.57 0.25
CA ILE A 53 0.56 -8.74 -0.12
C ILE A 53 1.40 -7.64 0.52
N LEU A 54 0.93 -6.38 0.47
CA LEU A 54 1.59 -5.28 1.15
C LEU A 54 1.69 -5.50 2.66
N LEU A 55 0.62 -5.97 3.31
CA LEU A 55 0.64 -6.26 4.75
C LEU A 55 1.63 -7.36 5.11
N ILE A 56 1.74 -8.42 4.28
CA ILE A 56 2.74 -9.48 4.48
C ILE A 56 4.15 -8.91 4.38
N LEU A 57 4.43 -8.10 3.35
CA LEU A 57 5.75 -7.49 3.16
C LEU A 57 6.12 -6.55 4.31
N VAL A 58 5.18 -5.69 4.73
CA VAL A 58 5.39 -4.77 5.86
C VAL A 58 5.59 -5.55 7.16
N GLY A 59 4.78 -6.57 7.42
CA GLY A 59 4.93 -7.42 8.61
C GLY A 59 6.28 -8.13 8.64
N LEU A 60 6.75 -8.62 7.50
CA LEU A 60 8.06 -9.24 7.38
C LEU A 60 9.20 -8.25 7.63
N LEU A 61 9.08 -7.02 7.14
CA LEU A 61 10.05 -5.95 7.44
C LEU A 61 10.10 -5.62 8.94
N VAL A 62 8.95 -5.55 9.62
CA VAL A 62 8.90 -5.30 11.07
C VAL A 62 9.59 -6.40 11.85
N VAL A 63 9.29 -7.67 11.55
CA VAL A 63 9.95 -8.81 12.21
C VAL A 63 11.45 -8.82 11.94
N TRP A 64 11.86 -8.47 10.72
CA TRP A 64 13.27 -8.43 10.35
C TRP A 64 14.03 -7.33 11.12
N LEU A 65 13.44 -6.14 11.26
CA LEU A 65 14.01 -5.04 12.07
C LEU A 65 14.14 -5.43 13.55
N GLU A 66 13.09 -5.98 14.15
CA GLU A 66 13.12 -6.43 15.54
C GLU A 66 14.18 -7.52 15.77
N ALA A 67 14.30 -8.46 14.83
CA ALA A 67 15.32 -9.51 14.88
C ALA A 67 16.75 -8.96 14.79
N ASP A 68 16.94 -7.82 14.14
CA ASP A 68 18.24 -7.14 14.05
C ASP A 68 18.58 -6.40 15.36
N GLU A 69 17.61 -5.69 15.94
CA GLU A 69 17.75 -5.01 17.23
C GLU A 69 18.05 -5.99 18.38
N LEU A 70 17.41 -7.16 18.38
CA LEU A 70 17.66 -8.22 19.36
C LEU A 70 19.08 -8.82 19.26
N LYS A 71 19.65 -8.90 18.05
CA LYS A 71 21.03 -9.37 17.87
C LYS A 71 22.02 -8.34 18.40
N MET A 72 21.84 -7.07 18.04
CA MET A 72 22.70 -5.99 18.54
C MET A 72 22.69 -5.93 20.07
N SER A 73 21.51 -6.01 20.69
CA SER A 73 21.38 -5.98 22.17
C SER A 73 22.18 -7.10 22.85
N LYS A 74 22.19 -8.32 22.28
CA LYS A 74 22.97 -9.44 22.80
C LYS A 74 24.49 -9.22 22.66
N GLU A 75 24.93 -8.62 21.57
CA GLU A 75 26.35 -8.32 21.36
C GLU A 75 26.87 -7.29 22.40
N PHE A 76 26.06 -6.28 22.74
CA PHE A 76 26.41 -5.30 23.78
C PHE A 76 26.52 -5.92 25.19
N GLU A 77 25.61 -6.81 25.57
CA GLU A 77 25.67 -7.49 26.87
C GLU A 77 26.93 -8.37 27.01
N GLU A 78 27.29 -9.09 25.94
CA GLU A 78 28.50 -9.91 25.93
C GLU A 78 29.79 -9.08 26.01
N GLU A 79 29.81 -7.89 25.43
CA GLU A 79 30.94 -6.96 25.56
C GLU A 79 31.06 -6.36 26.96
N GLU A 80 29.97 -6.10 27.67
CA GLU A 80 30.00 -5.60 29.05
C GLU A 80 30.41 -6.66 30.10
N GLU A 81 30.15 -7.95 29.87
CA GLU A 81 30.54 -9.01 30.79
C GLU A 81 32.04 -9.35 30.75
N LYS A 82 32.65 -9.30 29.56
CA LYS A 82 34.09 -9.59 29.34
C LYS A 82 35.04 -8.74 30.22
N PRO A 83 34.84 -7.42 30.42
CA PRO A 83 35.68 -6.60 31.30
C PRO A 83 35.43 -6.86 32.79
N LYS A 84 34.23 -7.33 33.19
CA LYS A 84 33.92 -7.66 34.59
C LYS A 84 34.58 -8.97 35.03
N LYS A 85 34.67 -9.97 34.15
CA LYS A 85 35.37 -11.25 34.43
C LYS A 85 36.90 -11.11 34.45
N LYS A 86 37.49 -10.14 33.74
CA LYS A 86 38.95 -9.90 33.74
C LYS A 86 39.47 -9.11 34.96
N LYS A 87 38.59 -8.50 35.76
CA LYS A 87 38.96 -7.69 36.95
C LYS A 87 38.79 -8.43 38.29
N LYS A 88 38.43 -9.71 38.27
CA LYS A 88 38.19 -10.52 39.49
C LYS A 88 39.28 -11.58 39.66
#